data_AF-A0A916BHE3-F1
#
_entry.id   AF-A0A916BHE3-F1
#
_cell.length_a   1.000
_cell.length_b   1.000
_cell.length_c   1.000
_cell.angle_alpha   90.00
_cell.angle_beta   90.00
_cell.angle_gamma   90.00
#
_symmetry.space_group_name_H-M   'P 1'
#
loop_
_entity.id
_entity.type
_entity.pdbx_description
1 polymer ?
#
loop_
_entity_poly.entity_id
_entity_poly.type
_entity_poly.pdbx_seq_one_letter_code
_entity_poly.pdbx_strand_id
1 'polypeptide(L)'
;MESKLHDVPNRVFVLSVYSSETAFIDLKDLLAALEQETITQLFWGIGWLDWLGEVDAINFNNELDRSRVRRVIISGARLMELSRQVWQTLEGVFVGYFSEVDATEFMHTNWSLTRFANSSAQVAIEAIDGSYFDVYLRSSAMMDHLAQVFKRVQRQDPANFLERYDSSGDGTNPT
;
A
#
# COMPACT_ATOMS: atom_id res chain seq x y z
N MET A 1 26.10 22.20 -17.53
CA MET A 1 24.69 22.39 -17.16
C MET A 1 24.43 21.49 -15.98
N GLU A 2 24.67 22.01 -14.78
CA GLU A 2 24.34 21.33 -13.54
C GLU A 2 22.83 21.39 -13.38
N SER A 3 22.18 20.23 -13.50
CA SER A 3 20.75 20.11 -13.21
C SER A 3 20.55 20.37 -11.73
N LYS A 4 20.01 21.54 -11.40
CA LYS A 4 19.33 21.77 -10.13
C LYS A 4 18.11 20.84 -10.11
N LEU A 5 18.32 19.59 -9.71
CA LEU A 5 17.26 18.73 -9.20
C LEU A 5 16.79 19.38 -7.90
N HIS A 6 15.84 20.28 -8.10
CA HIS A 6 15.15 20.98 -7.05
C HIS A 6 14.64 19.97 -6.02
N ASP A 7 14.94 20.31 -4.78
CA ASP A 7 14.31 19.90 -3.54
C ASP A 7 12.78 20.13 -3.63
N VAL A 8 12.11 19.32 -4.45
CA VAL A 8 10.65 19.25 -4.45
C VAL A 8 10.31 18.48 -3.18
N PRO A 9 9.63 19.08 -2.20
CA PRO A 9 9.20 18.35 -1.02
C PRO A 9 8.46 17.11 -1.52
N ASN A 10 8.91 15.96 -1.03
CA ASN A 10 8.50 14.61 -1.39
C ASN A 10 6.96 14.55 -1.43
N ARG A 11 6.36 14.90 -2.57
CA ARG A 11 4.94 15.25 -2.63
C ARG A 11 4.16 13.96 -2.49
N VAL A 12 3.28 13.93 -1.51
CA VAL A 12 2.38 12.81 -1.26
C VAL A 12 1.00 13.22 -1.75
N PHE A 13 0.35 12.32 -2.47
CA PHE A 13 -1.05 12.40 -2.83
C PHE A 13 -1.77 11.27 -2.12
N VAL A 14 -2.93 11.55 -1.53
CA VAL A 14 -3.74 10.53 -0.84
C VAL A 14 -5.12 10.47 -1.49
N LEU A 15 -5.54 9.26 -1.83
CA LEU A 15 -6.84 8.98 -2.43
C LEU A 15 -7.54 7.90 -1.61
N SER A 16 -8.67 8.25 -1.02
CA SER A 16 -9.59 7.30 -0.41
C SER A 16 -10.48 6.71 -1.49
N VAL A 17 -10.48 5.39 -1.63
CA VAL A 17 -11.27 4.63 -2.61
C VAL A 17 -12.30 3.81 -1.87
N TYR A 18 -13.57 3.97 -2.25
CA TYR A 18 -14.70 3.29 -1.62
C TYR A 18 -15.41 2.38 -2.60
N SER A 19 -15.78 1.20 -2.13
CA SER A 19 -16.74 0.35 -2.80
C SER A 19 -18.09 1.06 -2.94
N SER A 20 -18.80 0.72 -4.01
CA SER A 20 -20.18 1.15 -4.19
C SER A 20 -21.12 0.04 -3.75
N GLU A 21 -22.37 0.37 -3.46
CA GLU A 21 -23.42 -0.61 -3.14
C GLU A 21 -23.59 -1.67 -4.24
N THR A 22 -23.20 -1.35 -5.47
CA THR A 22 -23.39 -2.21 -6.67
C THR A 22 -22.11 -2.87 -7.17
N ALA A 23 -20.95 -2.52 -6.63
CA ALA A 23 -19.65 -3.04 -7.07
C ALA A 23 -18.65 -2.96 -5.92
N PHE A 24 -18.24 -4.13 -5.45
CA PHE A 24 -17.15 -4.31 -4.51
C PHE A 24 -15.82 -4.07 -5.22
N ILE A 25 -14.92 -3.37 -4.55
CA ILE A 25 -13.55 -3.12 -4.99
C ILE A 25 -12.66 -3.96 -4.08
N ASP A 26 -11.83 -4.79 -4.68
CA ASP A 26 -10.81 -5.56 -3.98
C ASP A 26 -9.40 -5.02 -4.29
N LEU A 27 -8.41 -5.51 -3.55
CA LEU A 27 -7.00 -5.20 -3.79
C LEU A 27 -6.59 -5.48 -5.24
N LYS A 28 -7.08 -6.55 -5.87
CA LYS A 28 -6.78 -6.89 -7.27
C LYS A 28 -7.23 -5.79 -8.24
N ASP A 29 -8.33 -5.11 -7.95
CA ASP A 29 -8.89 -4.05 -8.79
C ASP A 29 -8.05 -2.78 -8.66
N LEU A 30 -7.65 -2.43 -7.43
CA LEU A 30 -6.72 -1.35 -7.16
C LEU A 30 -5.37 -1.58 -7.83
N LEU A 31 -4.80 -2.78 -7.66
CA LEU A 31 -3.54 -3.13 -8.30
C LEU A 31 -3.70 -3.01 -9.82
N ALA A 32 -4.73 -3.60 -10.43
CA ALA A 32 -4.94 -3.52 -11.87
C ALA A 32 -5.06 -2.07 -12.38
N ALA A 33 -5.63 -1.17 -11.58
CA ALA A 33 -5.75 0.25 -11.88
C ALA A 33 -4.46 1.05 -11.69
N LEU A 34 -3.46 0.56 -10.96
CA LEU A 34 -2.14 1.23 -10.80
C LEU A 34 -1.25 1.12 -12.05
N GLU A 35 -1.77 0.63 -13.18
CA GLU A 35 -1.07 0.26 -14.40
C GLU A 35 -0.12 -0.95 -14.22
N GLN A 36 -0.25 -1.92 -15.12
CA GLN A 36 0.48 -3.19 -15.02
C GLN A 36 2.00 -3.00 -14.99
N GLU A 37 2.52 -2.06 -15.77
CA GLU A 37 3.95 -1.76 -15.84
C GLU A 37 4.48 -1.29 -14.48
N THR A 38 3.76 -0.37 -13.82
CA THR A 38 4.12 0.11 -12.49
C THR A 38 4.11 -1.02 -11.46
N ILE A 39 3.08 -1.86 -11.41
CA ILE A 39 3.03 -2.97 -10.45
C ILE A 39 4.25 -3.89 -10.62
N THR A 40 4.59 -4.24 -11.86
CA THR A 40 5.65 -5.23 -12.14
C THR A 40 7.06 -4.72 -11.85
N GLN A 41 7.28 -3.39 -11.88
CA GLN A 41 8.55 -2.76 -11.54
C GLN A 41 8.75 -2.59 -10.02
N LEU A 42 7.69 -2.78 -9.23
CA LEU A 42 7.72 -2.59 -7.79
C LEU A 42 7.91 -3.90 -7.04
N PHE A 43 8.73 -3.84 -5.99
CA PHE A 43 8.67 -4.79 -4.88
C PHE A 43 7.72 -4.26 -3.82
N TRP A 44 6.96 -5.18 -3.25
CA TRP A 44 5.91 -4.89 -2.29
C TRP A 44 6.30 -5.47 -0.95
N GLY A 45 6.45 -4.60 0.04
CA GLY A 45 6.55 -5.02 1.43
C GLY A 45 5.17 -4.97 2.08
N ILE A 46 4.87 -6.00 2.85
CA ILE A 46 3.59 -6.17 3.53
C ILE A 46 3.84 -5.99 5.03
N GLY A 47 3.25 -4.93 5.59
CA GLY A 47 3.44 -4.52 6.98
C GLY A 47 2.63 -5.40 7.94
N TRP A 48 1.40 -5.68 7.56
CA TRP A 48 0.49 -6.65 8.17
C TRP A 48 -0.59 -6.99 7.15
N LEU A 49 -1.24 -8.14 7.35
CA LEU A 49 -2.32 -8.62 6.51
C LEU A 49 -3.26 -9.45 7.38
N ASP A 50 -4.54 -9.11 7.33
CA ASP A 50 -5.61 -10.02 7.70
C ASP A 50 -6.47 -10.23 6.46
N TRP A 51 -6.58 -11.49 6.03
CA TRP A 51 -7.38 -11.84 4.86
C TRP A 51 -8.10 -13.15 5.12
N LEU A 52 -9.23 -13.32 4.45
CA LEU A 52 -9.94 -14.58 4.45
C LEU A 52 -9.92 -15.13 3.02
N GLY A 53 -9.08 -16.14 2.79
CA GLY A 53 -8.89 -16.75 1.47
C GLY A 53 -8.68 -18.26 1.55
N GLU A 54 -8.38 -18.86 0.39
CA GLU A 54 -8.14 -20.31 0.29
C GLU A 54 -6.77 -20.73 0.86
N VAL A 55 -6.37 -21.99 0.66
CA VAL A 55 -5.17 -22.60 1.27
C VAL A 55 -3.90 -21.77 1.07
N ASP A 56 -3.69 -21.21 -0.11
CA ASP A 56 -2.52 -20.37 -0.40
C ASP A 56 -2.54 -19.06 0.38
N ALA A 57 -3.73 -18.49 0.58
CA ALA A 57 -3.89 -17.30 1.38
C ALA A 57 -3.56 -17.60 2.86
N ILE A 58 -4.12 -18.70 3.38
CA ILE A 58 -3.81 -19.18 4.74
C ILE A 58 -2.31 -19.43 4.91
N ASN A 59 -1.64 -20.05 3.92
CA ASN A 59 -0.20 -20.31 3.97
C ASN A 59 0.62 -19.02 4.05
N PHE A 60 0.25 -18.01 3.27
CA PHE A 60 0.96 -16.74 3.25
C PHE A 60 0.66 -15.87 4.47
N ASN A 61 -0.55 -15.93 5.05
CA ASN A 61 -0.81 -15.39 6.38
C ASN A 61 0.06 -16.03 7.45
N ASN A 62 0.14 -17.37 7.45
CA ASN A 62 1.01 -18.08 8.36
C ASN A 62 2.49 -17.71 8.16
N GLU A 63 2.93 -17.43 6.94
CA GLU A 63 4.27 -16.92 6.64
C GLU A 63 4.50 -15.54 7.26
N LEU A 64 3.55 -14.62 7.07
CA LEU A 64 3.56 -13.28 7.68
C LEU A 64 3.59 -13.35 9.21
N ASP A 65 2.74 -14.16 9.83
CA ASP A 65 2.66 -14.36 11.28
C ASP A 65 3.95 -14.94 11.87
N ARG A 66 4.51 -15.96 11.20
CA ARG A 66 5.77 -16.61 11.62
C ARG A 66 6.96 -15.68 11.48
N SER A 67 6.87 -14.70 10.60
CA SER A 67 7.97 -13.77 10.39
C SER A 67 8.29 -12.96 11.65
N ARG A 68 7.33 -12.82 12.60
CA ARG A 68 7.33 -12.18 13.95
C ARG A 68 8.00 -10.81 14.11
N VAL A 69 8.82 -10.40 13.16
CA VAL A 69 9.75 -9.26 13.10
C VAL A 69 10.08 -8.90 11.64
N ARG A 70 9.82 -9.79 10.65
CA ARG A 70 10.28 -9.66 9.26
C ARG A 70 9.16 -9.71 8.23
N ARG A 71 8.54 -8.55 8.08
CA ARG A 71 7.86 -8.06 6.86
C ARG A 71 8.23 -8.85 5.61
N VAL A 72 7.22 -9.37 4.92
CA VAL A 72 7.43 -10.18 3.72
C VAL A 72 7.54 -9.24 2.52
N ILE A 73 8.54 -9.51 1.68
CA ILE A 73 8.77 -8.81 0.42
C ILE A 73 8.38 -9.76 -0.70
N ILE A 74 7.48 -9.31 -1.57
CA ILE A 74 7.08 -10.05 -2.77
C ILE A 74 7.18 -9.17 -4.01
N SER A 75 7.28 -9.81 -5.17
CA SER A 75 7.16 -9.10 -6.45
C SER A 75 5.73 -8.63 -6.68
N GLY A 76 5.52 -7.58 -7.46
CA GLY A 76 4.18 -7.16 -7.85
C GLY A 76 3.39 -8.24 -8.60
N ALA A 77 4.07 -9.10 -9.36
CA ALA A 77 3.44 -10.25 -10.00
C ALA A 77 2.87 -11.25 -8.98
N ARG A 78 3.63 -11.57 -7.92
CA ARG A 78 3.17 -12.45 -6.85
C ARG A 78 2.06 -11.81 -6.01
N LEU A 79 2.14 -10.51 -5.75
CA LEU A 79 1.06 -9.78 -5.07
C LEU A 79 -0.25 -9.82 -5.87
N MET A 80 -0.17 -9.57 -7.18
CA MET A 80 -1.32 -9.66 -8.08
C MET A 80 -1.92 -11.08 -8.10
N GLU A 81 -1.08 -12.11 -8.17
CA GLU A 81 -1.51 -13.51 -8.11
C GLU A 81 -2.27 -13.81 -6.81
N LEU A 82 -1.69 -13.47 -5.66
CA LEU A 82 -2.30 -13.67 -4.34
C LEU A 82 -3.63 -12.90 -4.22
N SER A 83 -3.67 -11.65 -4.67
CA SER A 83 -4.88 -10.80 -4.59
C SER A 83 -6.08 -11.35 -5.39
N ARG A 84 -5.84 -12.14 -6.44
CA ARG A 84 -6.89 -12.78 -7.25
C ARG A 84 -7.54 -13.98 -6.55
N GLN A 85 -6.88 -14.53 -5.55
CA GLN A 85 -7.38 -15.67 -4.77
C GLN A 85 -8.19 -15.22 -3.55
N VAL A 86 -8.28 -13.90 -3.31
CA VAL A 86 -9.05 -13.32 -2.21
C VAL A 86 -10.45 -12.94 -2.69
N TRP A 87 -11.46 -13.45 -1.99
CA TRP A 87 -12.88 -13.25 -2.27
C TRP A 87 -13.65 -12.68 -1.07
N GLN A 88 -12.95 -12.29 0.01
CA GLN A 88 -13.52 -11.75 1.25
C GLN A 88 -12.71 -10.55 1.75
N THR A 89 -13.15 -9.97 2.88
CA THR A 89 -12.53 -8.82 3.55
C THR A 89 -11.02 -8.99 3.65
N LEU A 90 -10.31 -7.99 3.11
CA LEU A 90 -8.88 -7.86 3.18
C LEU A 90 -8.58 -6.58 3.94
N GLU A 91 -7.78 -6.72 4.98
CA GLU A 91 -7.22 -5.62 5.76
C GLU A 91 -5.70 -5.75 5.75
N GLY A 92 -4.98 -4.64 5.62
CA GLY A 92 -3.53 -4.71 5.56
C GLY A 92 -2.86 -3.49 4.98
N VAL A 93 -1.54 -3.47 5.09
CA VAL A 93 -0.70 -2.38 4.57
C VAL A 93 0.30 -2.94 3.56
N PHE A 94 0.24 -2.40 2.34
CA PHE A 94 1.10 -2.75 1.22
C PHE A 94 1.86 -1.50 0.81
N VAL A 95 3.18 -1.58 0.67
CA VAL A 95 3.98 -0.44 0.20
C VAL A 95 4.89 -0.88 -0.94
N GLY A 96 4.89 -0.13 -2.03
CA GLY A 96 5.61 -0.42 -3.26
C GLY A 96 6.84 0.46 -3.42
N TYR A 97 7.99 -0.16 -3.73
CA TYR A 97 9.26 0.52 -3.99
C TYR A 97 9.82 0.04 -5.32
N PHE A 98 10.51 0.92 -6.05
CA PHE A 98 11.23 0.51 -7.25
C PHE A 98 12.31 -0.52 -6.93
N SER A 99 12.56 -1.42 -7.88
CA SER A 99 13.55 -2.49 -7.80
C SER A 99 14.98 -2.07 -7.52
N GLU A 100 15.29 -0.78 -7.71
CA GLU A 100 16.61 -0.20 -7.49
C GLU A 100 16.89 0.16 -6.02
N VAL A 101 15.91 0.03 -5.12
CA VAL A 101 16.09 0.30 -3.69
C VAL A 101 16.81 -0.88 -3.03
N ASP A 102 17.90 -0.60 -2.30
CA ASP A 102 18.65 -1.59 -1.53
C ASP A 102 17.70 -2.32 -0.57
N ALA A 103 17.62 -3.65 -0.71
CA ALA A 103 16.81 -4.51 0.15
C ALA A 103 17.13 -4.30 1.63
N THR A 104 18.33 -3.84 1.97
CA THR A 104 18.73 -3.50 3.34
C THR A 104 18.03 -2.24 3.85
N GLU A 105 17.97 -1.17 3.06
CA GLU A 105 17.23 0.06 3.38
C GLU A 105 15.74 -0.23 3.52
N PHE A 106 15.22 -1.08 2.63
CA PHE A 106 13.85 -1.57 2.59
C PHE A 106 13.48 -2.33 3.88
N MET A 107 14.35 -3.24 4.36
CA MET A 107 14.11 -4.01 5.58
C MET A 107 14.13 -3.14 6.86
N HIS A 108 14.88 -2.03 6.85
CA HIS A 108 15.00 -1.10 7.98
C HIS A 108 14.00 0.06 7.95
N THR A 109 13.35 0.33 6.81
CA THR A 109 12.30 1.35 6.75
C THR A 109 11.17 0.91 7.69
N ASN A 110 10.59 1.80 8.50
CA ASN A 110 9.40 1.43 9.27
C ASN A 110 8.21 1.54 8.31
N TRP A 111 7.55 0.42 7.99
CA TRP A 111 6.47 0.31 6.98
C TRP A 111 5.14 0.86 7.48
N SER A 112 5.23 1.86 8.35
CA SER A 112 4.11 2.68 8.79
C SER A 112 3.89 3.76 7.74
N LEU A 113 2.64 3.98 7.38
CA LEU A 113 2.21 5.02 6.45
C LEU A 113 2.67 6.42 6.92
N THR A 114 2.94 6.62 8.22
CA THR A 114 3.59 7.83 8.79
C THR A 114 4.86 8.21 8.07
N ARG A 115 5.65 7.22 7.69
CA ARG A 115 6.98 7.44 7.11
C ARG A 115 6.94 7.46 5.60
N PHE A 116 5.78 7.24 4.97
CA PHE A 116 5.63 7.29 3.52
C PHE A 116 6.15 8.63 2.98
N ALA A 117 5.77 9.76 3.60
CA ALA A 117 6.25 11.08 3.20
C ALA A 117 7.78 11.19 3.18
N ASN A 118 8.45 10.49 4.10
CA ASN A 118 9.90 10.54 4.29
C ASN A 118 10.64 9.30 3.74
N SER A 119 9.98 8.43 2.97
CA SER A 119 10.58 7.22 2.40
C SER A 119 10.72 7.29 0.88
N SER A 120 11.50 6.36 0.33
CA SER A 120 11.63 6.12 -1.12
C SER A 120 10.46 5.35 -1.74
N ALA A 121 9.41 5.06 -0.94
CA ALA A 121 8.21 4.39 -1.43
C ALA A 121 7.51 5.23 -2.50
N GLN A 122 6.98 4.53 -3.50
CA GLN A 122 6.29 5.11 -4.66
C GLN A 122 4.78 5.09 -4.49
N VAL A 123 4.29 4.02 -3.86
CA VAL A 123 2.89 3.79 -3.58
C VAL A 123 2.74 3.12 -2.22
N ALA A 124 1.69 3.46 -1.49
CA ALA A 124 1.21 2.65 -0.37
C ALA A 124 -0.29 2.46 -0.48
N ILE A 125 -0.78 1.31 -0.03
CA ILE A 125 -2.19 0.97 0.03
C ILE A 125 -2.46 0.50 1.45
N GLU A 126 -3.39 1.16 2.12
CA GLU A 126 -4.01 0.67 3.34
C GLU A 126 -5.39 0.13 3.00
N ALA A 127 -5.60 -1.16 3.23
CA ALA A 127 -6.90 -1.77 3.20
C ALA A 127 -7.42 -1.79 4.64
N ILE A 128 -8.50 -1.06 4.90
CA ILE A 128 -8.99 -0.80 6.27
C ILE A 128 -10.13 -1.76 6.63
N ASP A 129 -11.03 -1.99 5.69
CA ASP A 129 -12.16 -2.92 5.81
C ASP A 129 -12.68 -3.14 4.39
N GLY A 130 -12.31 -4.27 3.74
CA GLY A 130 -12.84 -4.98 2.54
C GLY A 130 -13.59 -4.24 1.41
N SER A 131 -13.64 -2.92 1.48
CA SER A 131 -14.61 -2.02 0.88
C SER A 131 -14.11 -0.58 0.91
N TYR A 132 -13.05 -0.30 1.68
CA TYR A 132 -12.41 1.00 1.80
C TYR A 132 -10.88 0.86 1.80
N PHE A 133 -10.23 1.68 0.96
CA PHE A 133 -8.78 1.75 0.85
C PHE A 133 -8.29 3.18 0.86
N ASP A 134 -7.17 3.43 1.52
CA ASP A 134 -6.39 4.65 1.35
C ASP A 134 -5.15 4.37 0.51
N VAL A 135 -5.00 5.12 -0.58
CA VAL A 135 -3.91 4.96 -1.54
C VAL A 135 -3.02 6.21 -1.51
N TYR A 136 -1.77 6.01 -1.14
CA TYR A 136 -0.73 7.04 -1.06
C TYR A 136 0.15 6.93 -2.30
N LEU A 137 0.41 8.05 -2.96
CA LEU A 137 1.09 8.08 -4.26
C LEU A 137 2.12 9.19 -4.32
N ARG A 138 3.20 8.95 -5.06
CA ARG A 138 4.18 9.97 -5.47
C ARG A 138 3.82 10.67 -6.78
N SER A 139 2.91 10.09 -7.57
CA SER A 139 2.52 10.59 -8.89
C SER A 139 1.11 11.16 -8.88
N SER A 140 0.97 12.43 -9.25
CA SER A 140 -0.35 13.05 -9.46
C SER A 140 -1.09 12.43 -10.65
N ALA A 141 -0.35 11.98 -11.68
CA ALA A 141 -0.94 11.33 -12.84
C ALA A 141 -1.59 9.99 -12.45
N MET A 142 -0.92 9.21 -11.59
CA MET A 142 -1.51 7.98 -11.04
C MET A 142 -2.74 8.29 -10.19
N MET A 143 -2.70 9.33 -9.35
CA MET A 143 -3.86 9.74 -8.56
C MET A 143 -5.05 10.13 -9.47
N ASP A 144 -4.80 10.93 -10.51
CA ASP A 144 -5.82 11.35 -11.46
C ASP A 144 -6.40 10.15 -12.22
N HIS A 145 -5.56 9.19 -12.61
CA HIS A 145 -5.99 7.95 -13.27
C HIS A 145 -6.88 7.10 -12.36
N LEU A 146 -6.46 6.80 -11.12
CA LEU A 146 -7.28 6.05 -10.17
C LEU A 146 -8.63 6.74 -9.92
N ALA A 147 -8.62 8.08 -9.84
CA ALA A 147 -9.84 8.86 -9.66
C ALA A 147 -10.80 8.80 -10.87
N GLN A 148 -10.30 8.47 -12.06
CA GLN A 148 -11.12 8.22 -13.25
C GLN A 148 -11.63 6.78 -13.32
N VAL A 149 -10.84 5.82 -12.86
CA VAL A 149 -11.19 4.39 -12.88
C VAL A 149 -12.29 4.08 -11.85
N PHE A 150 -12.18 4.63 -10.63
CA PHE A 150 -13.10 4.34 -9.54
C PHE A 150 -14.21 5.38 -9.40
N LYS A 151 -15.44 4.91 -9.25
CA LYS A 151 -16.64 5.79 -9.17
C LYS A 151 -16.73 6.60 -7.89
N ARG A 152 -16.24 6.07 -6.76
CA ARG A 152 -16.31 6.73 -5.45
C ARG A 152 -14.91 6.89 -4.89
N VAL A 153 -14.36 8.08 -5.12
CA VAL A 153 -13.06 8.45 -4.60
C VAL A 153 -13.12 9.81 -3.90
N GLN A 154 -12.28 9.99 -2.89
CA GLN A 154 -12.07 11.26 -2.24
C GLN A 154 -10.58 11.57 -2.21
N ARG A 155 -10.20 12.72 -2.77
CA ARG A 155 -8.85 13.25 -2.59
C ARG A 155 -8.73 13.76 -1.17
N GLN A 156 -7.69 13.32 -0.49
CA GLN A 156 -7.44 13.66 0.89
C GLN A 156 -6.27 14.65 1.00
N ASP A 157 -6.29 15.44 2.07
CA ASP A 157 -5.11 16.17 2.49
C ASP A 157 -4.14 15.19 3.19
N PRO A 158 -2.92 14.99 2.68
CA PRO A 158 -1.93 14.11 3.32
C PRO A 158 -1.66 14.46 4.79
N ALA A 159 -1.79 15.73 5.19
CA ALA A 159 -1.55 16.16 6.58
C ALA A 159 -2.48 15.43 7.58
N ASN A 160 -3.74 15.21 7.20
CA ASN A 160 -4.74 14.53 8.03
C ASN A 160 -4.40 13.06 8.33
N PHE A 161 -3.52 12.46 7.53
CA PHE A 161 -3.16 11.05 7.65
C PHE A 161 -1.80 10.87 8.32
N LEU A 162 -0.88 11.82 8.15
CA LEU A 162 0.40 11.79 8.85
C LEU A 162 0.22 12.04 10.37
N GLU A 163 -0.75 12.87 10.77
CA GLU A 163 -1.05 13.15 12.18
C GLU A 163 -1.76 11.99 12.92
N ARG A 164 -2.57 11.19 12.22
CA ARG A 164 -3.33 10.07 12.81
C ARG A 164 -2.44 9.01 13.48
N TYR A 165 -1.21 8.89 13.03
CA TYR A 165 -0.28 7.86 13.48
C TYR A 165 0.91 8.41 14.29
N ASP A 166 1.16 9.73 14.30
CA ASP A 166 2.03 10.36 15.30
C ASP A 166 1.36 10.36 16.69
N SER A 167 0.02 10.36 16.72
CA SER A 167 -0.79 10.37 17.95
C SER A 167 -0.94 8.99 18.61
N SER A 168 -0.60 7.90 17.91
CA SER A 168 -0.64 6.51 18.44
C SER A 168 0.71 6.04 18.98
N GLY A 169 1.66 6.97 19.18
CA GLY A 169 2.96 6.73 19.82
C GLY A 169 2.92 6.44 21.32
N ASP A 170 1.90 5.74 21.83
CA ASP A 170 2.01 5.07 23.12
C ASP A 170 1.60 3.61 23.02
N GLY A 171 2.60 2.75 23.19
CA GLY A 171 2.47 1.32 23.01
C GLY A 171 1.72 0.69 24.15
N THR A 172 0.72 -0.12 23.82
CA THR A 172 0.39 -1.29 24.62
C THR A 172 0.01 -2.44 23.69
N ASN A 173 0.91 -3.43 23.59
CA ASN A 173 0.55 -4.76 23.12
C ASN A 173 -0.54 -5.32 24.05
N PRO A 174 -1.65 -5.88 23.55
CA PRO A 174 -2.43 -6.79 24.35
C PRO A 174 -1.63 -8.09 24.52
N THR A 175 -1.68 -8.59 25.75
CA THR A 175 -0.94 -9.72 26.32
C THR A 175 -1.52 -11.06 25.89
#